data_AF-A0A7S0CFE2-F1
#
_entry.id   AF-A0A7S0CFE2-F1
#
_cell.length_a   1.000
_cell.length_b   1.000
_cell.length_c   1.000
_cell.angle_alpha   90.00
_cell.angle_beta   90.00
_cell.angle_gamma   90.00
#
_symmetry.space_group_name_H-M   'P 1'
#
loop_
_entity.id
_entity.type
_entity.pdbx_description
1 polymer ?
#
loop_
_entity_poly.entity_id
_entity_poly.type
_entity_poly.pdbx_seq_one_letter_code
_entity_poly.pdbx_strand_id
1 'polypeptide(L)'
;LNEPYNTTIQGKHVNNTYASKPLAFLQSPESCLADYFWKAKTLTCVPCPGGKYVKFSEELIYLYISPDQYSVNGRNILNNRELFNVTIAPKSNPSWVISKQLATGSTMLRPGDSIGINFDIDTGALVEGNTRGSISFGVVLDGDYPGCLTDRDITFDVLVQVASEENLNQIVKIRPVGLTIMALAAGLAVAFSVWTFKFRKHQVVKSSQHLFLQLICFGTFIMATAIIPL
;
A
#
# COMPACT_ATOMS: atom_id res chain seq x y z
N LEU A 1 10.67 26.32 -16.25
CA LEU A 1 9.28 25.82 -16.25
C LEU A 1 9.02 24.73 -17.31
N ASN A 2 10.03 24.26 -18.05
CA ASN A 2 9.89 23.24 -19.09
C ASN A 2 10.39 21.84 -18.69
N GLU A 3 10.36 21.53 -17.40
CA GLU A 3 10.55 20.14 -16.97
C GLU A 3 9.18 19.62 -16.52
N PRO A 4 8.73 18.44 -17.01
CA PRO A 4 7.53 17.82 -16.50
C PRO A 4 7.71 17.65 -14.99
N TYR A 5 6.71 18.05 -14.22
CA TYR A 5 6.72 17.84 -12.77
C TYR A 5 6.97 16.34 -12.54
N ASN A 6 8.05 16.04 -11.84
CA ASN A 6 8.43 14.68 -11.51
C ASN A 6 7.41 14.16 -10.49
N THR A 7 6.39 13.46 -10.97
CA THR A 7 5.34 12.82 -10.15
C THR A 7 5.88 11.61 -9.39
N THR A 8 7.08 11.14 -9.75
CA THR A 8 7.72 10.05 -9.04
C THR A 8 8.20 10.54 -7.68
N ILE A 9 7.34 10.29 -6.69
CA ILE A 9 7.66 9.94 -5.30
C ILE A 9 7.60 11.10 -4.29
N GLN A 10 6.46 11.24 -3.61
CA GLN A 10 6.42 11.67 -2.21
C GLN A 10 5.91 10.51 -1.34
N GLY A 11 6.83 9.63 -0.93
CA GLY A 11 6.56 8.53 0.00
C GLY A 11 6.48 7.18 -0.71
N LYS A 12 7.64 6.65 -1.11
CA LYS A 12 7.77 5.36 -1.79
C LYS A 12 7.11 4.27 -0.93
N HIS A 13 6.03 3.66 -1.42
CA HIS A 13 5.50 2.41 -0.90
C HIS A 13 6.56 1.30 -1.14
N VAL A 14 7.54 1.22 -0.24
CA VAL A 14 8.55 0.16 -0.28
C VAL A 14 7.98 -1.02 0.48
N ASN A 15 7.77 -2.13 -0.21
CA ASN A 15 7.34 -3.36 0.42
C ASN A 15 8.37 -3.78 1.46
N ASN A 16 7.96 -3.85 2.72
CA ASN A 16 8.69 -4.61 3.71
C ASN A 16 8.23 -6.05 3.62
N THR A 17 8.96 -6.85 2.86
CA THR A 17 8.66 -8.27 2.61
C THR A 17 9.22 -9.19 3.69
N TYR A 18 9.88 -8.64 4.72
CA TYR A 18 10.58 -9.41 5.73
C TYR A 18 10.11 -9.06 7.13
N ALA A 19 9.80 -10.07 7.92
CA ALA A 19 9.68 -9.93 9.37
C ALA A 19 10.44 -11.05 10.06
N SER A 20 11.04 -10.75 11.20
CA SER A 20 11.66 -11.76 12.04
C SER A 20 11.23 -11.60 13.47
N LYS A 21 10.97 -12.74 14.10
CA LYS A 21 10.56 -12.83 15.49
C LYS A 21 11.42 -13.88 16.19
N PRO A 22 12.20 -13.49 17.22
CA PRO A 22 12.94 -14.45 18.02
C PRO A 22 11.98 -15.27 18.89
N LEU A 23 12.21 -16.58 18.98
CA LEU A 23 11.54 -17.44 19.94
C LEU A 23 12.29 -17.32 21.27
N ALA A 24 11.68 -16.63 22.22
CA ALA A 24 12.21 -16.41 23.57
C ALA A 24 11.08 -16.64 24.60
N PHE A 25 10.85 -17.89 24.95
CA PHE A 25 9.91 -18.35 25.97
C PHE A 25 10.48 -18.28 27.38
N LEU A 26 11.81 -18.36 27.53
CA LEU A 26 12.50 -18.10 28.78
C LEU A 26 12.84 -16.62 28.87
N GLN A 27 12.00 -15.87 29.59
CA GLN A 27 12.23 -14.46 29.82
C GLN A 27 13.38 -14.27 30.81
N SER A 28 14.36 -13.46 30.43
CA SER A 28 15.42 -12.96 31.30
C SER A 28 14.97 -11.65 31.98
N PRO A 29 15.58 -11.25 33.11
CA PRO A 29 15.24 -9.98 33.76
C PRO A 29 15.47 -8.75 32.86
N GLU A 30 16.27 -8.88 31.81
CA GLU A 30 16.61 -7.81 30.85
C GLU A 30 15.68 -7.77 29.63
N SER A 31 14.91 -8.85 29.40
CA SER A 31 14.09 -9.06 28.20
C SER A 31 12.62 -9.31 28.54
N CYS A 32 12.16 -8.79 29.68
CA CYS A 32 10.87 -9.15 30.21
C CYS A 32 9.72 -8.43 29.50
N LEU A 33 8.98 -9.20 28.70
CA LEU A 33 7.84 -8.72 27.92
C LEU A 33 6.50 -8.93 28.65
N ALA A 34 6.45 -9.80 29.67
CA ALA A 34 5.29 -10.07 30.50
C ALA A 34 5.46 -9.44 31.90
N ASP A 35 4.47 -9.55 32.77
CA ASP A 35 4.60 -9.06 34.15
C ASP A 35 5.63 -9.88 34.97
N TYR A 36 6.02 -11.07 34.50
CA TYR A 36 6.87 -12.03 35.19
C TYR A 36 7.94 -12.66 34.28
N PHE A 37 9.15 -12.86 34.81
CA PHE A 37 10.24 -13.57 34.15
C PHE A 37 10.60 -14.88 34.86
N TRP A 38 11.19 -15.82 34.12
CA TRP A 38 11.56 -17.13 34.66
C TRP A 38 12.92 -17.08 35.36
N LYS A 39 12.96 -17.45 36.64
CA LYS A 39 14.21 -17.53 37.41
C LYS A 39 14.67 -18.99 37.53
N ALA A 40 15.55 -19.40 36.63
CA ALA A 40 16.06 -20.78 36.55
C ALA A 40 16.65 -21.32 37.86
N LYS A 41 17.30 -20.47 38.68
CA LYS A 41 17.88 -20.88 39.97
C LYS A 41 16.84 -21.28 41.02
N THR A 42 15.65 -20.69 40.97
CA THR A 42 14.60 -20.90 41.99
C THR A 42 13.39 -21.64 41.43
N LEU A 43 13.39 -21.94 40.13
CA LEU A 43 12.29 -22.55 39.41
C LEU A 43 10.96 -21.82 39.63
N THR A 44 11.00 -20.48 39.67
CA THR A 44 9.83 -19.64 39.94
C THR A 44 9.74 -18.44 39.00
N CYS A 45 8.50 -18.01 38.74
CA CYS A 45 8.21 -16.76 38.07
C CYS A 45 8.32 -15.58 39.05
N VAL A 46 9.10 -14.58 38.68
CA VAL A 46 9.37 -13.39 39.52
C VAL A 46 8.90 -12.16 38.76
N PRO A 47 8.29 -11.15 39.43
CA PRO A 47 7.84 -9.94 38.76
C PRO A 47 9.01 -9.20 38.13
N CYS A 48 8.76 -8.58 36.99
CA CYS A 48 9.81 -7.93 36.25
C CYS A 48 10.25 -6.61 36.89
N PRO A 49 11.56 -6.31 36.87
CA PRO A 49 12.04 -5.03 37.36
C PRO A 49 11.46 -3.94 36.46
N GLY A 50 10.83 -2.91 37.05
CA GLY A 50 9.98 -1.90 36.40
C GLY A 50 10.68 -0.94 35.43
N GLY A 51 11.68 -1.40 34.68
CA GLY A 51 12.34 -0.67 33.62
C GLY A 51 11.51 -0.65 32.33
N LYS A 52 11.53 0.49 31.64
CA LYS A 52 10.99 0.60 30.27
C LYS A 52 11.93 -0.12 29.32
N TYR A 53 11.56 -1.32 28.87
CA TYR A 53 12.33 -2.05 27.87
C TYR A 53 12.08 -1.48 26.47
N VAL A 54 13.13 -1.41 25.66
CA VAL A 54 13.05 -0.96 24.26
C VAL A 54 12.79 -2.19 23.39
N LYS A 55 11.63 -2.19 22.71
CA LYS A 55 11.17 -3.26 21.83
C LYS A 55 11.81 -3.10 20.44
N PHE A 56 12.62 -4.07 20.02
CA PHE A 56 13.02 -4.21 18.62
C PHE A 56 12.82 -5.66 18.15
N SER A 57 11.71 -5.86 17.43
CA SER A 57 11.44 -6.96 16.51
C SER A 57 10.40 -6.40 15.55
N GLU A 58 10.68 -6.38 14.25
CA GLU A 58 9.65 -5.99 13.28
C GLU A 58 8.61 -7.12 13.21
N GLU A 59 7.45 -6.88 13.81
CA GLU A 59 6.32 -7.82 13.90
C GLU A 59 5.32 -7.64 12.74
N LEU A 60 5.55 -6.66 11.87
CA LEU A 60 4.61 -6.23 10.84
C LEU A 60 5.26 -6.25 9.47
N ILE A 61 4.67 -7.02 8.56
CA ILE A 61 4.98 -7.03 7.13
C ILE A 61 4.04 -6.04 6.46
N TYR A 62 4.60 -5.11 5.68
CA TYR A 62 3.83 -4.12 4.92
C TYR A 62 4.05 -4.34 3.43
N LEU A 63 2.98 -4.69 2.73
CA LEU A 63 3.02 -5.02 1.32
C LEU A 63 2.08 -4.10 0.55
N TYR A 64 2.65 -3.39 -0.41
CA TYR A 64 1.94 -2.60 -1.40
C TYR A 64 1.90 -3.40 -2.70
N ILE A 65 0.69 -3.51 -3.24
CA ILE A 65 0.41 -4.26 -4.47
C ILE A 65 -0.05 -3.26 -5.52
N SER A 66 0.75 -3.15 -6.58
CA SER A 66 0.39 -2.39 -7.78
C SER A 66 -0.66 -3.16 -8.57
N PRO A 67 -1.61 -2.52 -9.28
CA PRO A 67 -2.62 -3.20 -10.08
C PRO A 67 -2.03 -4.18 -11.13
N ASP A 68 -0.81 -3.92 -11.62
CA ASP A 68 -0.14 -4.79 -12.59
C ASP A 68 0.55 -6.04 -11.98
N GLN A 69 0.56 -6.18 -10.65
CA GLN A 69 1.22 -7.28 -9.95
C GLN A 69 0.21 -8.34 -9.48
N TYR A 70 0.35 -9.55 -10.03
CA TYR A 70 -0.52 -10.69 -9.71
C TYR A 70 -0.08 -11.50 -8.48
N SER A 71 1.13 -11.26 -7.95
CA SER A 71 1.61 -11.94 -6.75
C SER A 71 2.70 -11.10 -6.08
N VAL A 72 2.66 -11.06 -4.74
CA VAL A 72 3.69 -10.45 -3.92
C VAL A 72 4.13 -11.46 -2.87
N ASN A 73 5.44 -11.62 -2.72
CA ASN A 73 6.02 -12.64 -1.86
C ASN A 73 6.57 -12.00 -0.60
N GLY A 74 6.37 -12.66 0.54
CA GLY A 74 6.91 -12.29 1.84
C GLY A 74 7.66 -13.45 2.49
N ARG A 75 8.50 -13.12 3.48
CA ARG A 75 9.28 -14.09 4.25
C ARG A 75 9.28 -13.75 5.73
N ASN A 76 8.74 -14.66 6.53
CA ASN A 76 8.86 -14.64 7.97
C ASN A 76 10.06 -15.50 8.40
N ILE A 77 10.93 -15.00 9.29
CA ILE A 77 12.00 -15.81 9.88
C ILE A 77 11.75 -16.02 11.37
N LEU A 78 11.60 -17.29 11.74
CA LEU A 78 11.60 -17.75 13.12
C LEU A 78 12.99 -18.23 13.49
N ASN A 79 13.49 -17.78 14.63
CA ASN A 79 14.80 -18.15 15.16
C ASN A 79 14.63 -18.72 16.56
N ASN A 80 15.01 -19.98 16.76
CA ASN A 80 15.02 -20.60 18.07
C ASN A 80 16.25 -20.14 18.87
N ARG A 81 16.04 -19.20 19.80
CA ARG A 81 17.10 -18.74 20.72
C ARG A 81 17.08 -19.47 22.06
N GLU A 82 16.20 -20.45 22.22
CA GLU A 82 16.12 -21.24 23.45
C GLU A 82 17.21 -22.29 23.56
N LEU A 83 17.41 -22.77 24.79
CA LEU A 83 18.34 -23.86 25.09
C LEU A 83 17.76 -25.25 24.81
N PHE A 84 16.50 -25.33 24.38
CA PHE A 84 15.78 -26.57 24.10
C PHE A 84 15.14 -26.58 22.71
N ASN A 85 14.72 -27.76 22.29
CA ASN A 85 14.07 -27.93 21.00
C ASN A 85 12.63 -27.41 21.05
N VAL A 86 12.25 -26.74 19.96
CA VAL A 86 10.93 -26.13 19.81
C VAL A 86 10.28 -26.71 18.57
N THR A 87 9.11 -27.30 18.73
CA THR A 87 8.30 -27.75 17.59
C THR A 87 7.29 -26.66 17.25
N ILE A 88 7.40 -26.11 16.05
CA ILE A 88 6.44 -25.16 15.52
C ILE A 88 5.44 -25.88 14.62
N ALA A 89 4.17 -25.51 14.70
CA ALA A 89 3.12 -26.03 13.85
C ALA A 89 2.25 -24.88 13.30
N PRO A 90 1.90 -24.87 12.01
CA PRO A 90 0.98 -23.89 11.46
C PRO A 90 -0.39 -24.05 12.13
N LYS A 91 -0.95 -22.94 12.63
CA LYS A 91 -2.26 -22.94 13.32
C LYS A 91 -3.34 -22.30 12.47
N SER A 92 -3.09 -21.11 11.93
CA SER A 92 -4.04 -20.39 11.09
C SER A 92 -3.34 -19.40 10.17
N ASN A 93 -3.87 -19.22 8.97
CA ASN A 93 -3.47 -18.19 8.02
C ASN A 93 -4.70 -17.55 7.37
N PRO A 94 -4.60 -16.29 6.93
CA PRO A 94 -5.63 -15.68 6.11
C PRO A 94 -5.79 -16.43 4.78
N SER A 95 -6.99 -16.46 4.23
CA SER A 95 -7.30 -17.17 2.97
C SER A 95 -6.51 -16.66 1.76
N TRP A 96 -6.10 -15.39 1.79
CA TRP A 96 -5.30 -14.73 0.75
C TRP A 96 -3.79 -14.96 0.91
N VAL A 97 -3.33 -15.69 1.93
CA VAL A 97 -1.94 -16.07 2.12
C VAL A 97 -1.73 -17.53 1.74
N ILE A 98 -0.93 -17.78 0.72
CA ILE A 98 -0.58 -19.12 0.23
C ILE A 98 0.84 -19.44 0.66
N SER A 99 1.06 -20.57 1.35
CA SER A 99 2.43 -21.04 1.63
C SER A 99 2.51 -22.56 1.61
N LYS A 100 3.46 -23.07 0.83
CA LYS A 100 3.78 -24.51 0.78
C LYS A 100 4.36 -25.02 2.10
N GLN A 101 5.06 -24.15 2.84
CA GLN A 101 5.70 -24.49 4.11
C GLN A 101 4.69 -24.52 5.27
N LEU A 102 3.62 -23.72 5.21
CA LEU A 102 2.48 -23.86 6.11
C LEU A 102 1.68 -25.14 5.87
N ALA A 103 1.77 -25.74 4.69
CA ALA A 103 1.05 -26.98 4.38
C ALA A 103 1.81 -28.25 4.81
N THR A 104 3.09 -28.15 5.18
CA THR A 104 3.96 -29.32 5.40
C THR A 104 3.88 -29.92 6.81
N GLY A 105 3.10 -29.31 7.71
CA GLY A 105 2.89 -29.80 9.08
C GLY A 105 3.85 -29.18 10.10
N SER A 106 4.15 -29.90 11.18
CA SER A 106 5.04 -29.41 12.24
C SER A 106 6.52 -29.53 11.87
N THR A 107 7.34 -28.58 12.33
CA THR A 107 8.79 -28.59 12.15
C THR A 107 9.46 -28.38 13.50
N MET A 108 10.48 -29.18 13.79
CA MET A 108 11.28 -29.07 15.01
C MET A 108 12.51 -28.20 14.74
N LEU A 109 12.73 -27.20 15.59
CA LEU A 109 13.88 -26.29 15.58
C LEU A 109 14.76 -26.57 16.78
N ARG A 110 16.04 -26.85 16.56
CA ARG A 110 17.01 -27.01 17.65
C ARG A 110 17.48 -25.64 18.15
N PRO A 111 18.11 -25.56 19.34
CA PRO A 111 18.77 -24.35 19.81
C PRO A 111 19.69 -23.74 18.76
N GLY A 112 19.45 -22.48 18.39
CA GLY A 112 20.21 -21.74 17.38
C GLY A 112 19.74 -21.95 15.93
N ASP A 113 18.79 -22.87 15.68
CA ASP A 113 18.23 -23.06 14.35
C ASP A 113 17.28 -21.92 13.96
N SER A 114 17.20 -21.65 12.67
CA SER A 114 16.22 -20.73 12.10
C SER A 114 15.50 -21.35 10.92
N ILE A 115 14.24 -20.97 10.75
CA ILE A 115 13.40 -21.36 9.63
C ILE A 115 12.81 -20.13 8.96
N GLY A 116 12.98 -20.08 7.64
CA GLY A 116 12.36 -19.07 6.80
C GLY A 116 11.07 -19.62 6.20
N ILE A 117 9.97 -18.97 6.50
CA ILE A 117 8.63 -19.27 6.02
C ILE A 117 8.30 -18.26 4.92
N ASN A 118 8.41 -18.71 3.68
CA ASN A 118 8.01 -17.98 2.50
C ASN A 118 6.50 -18.13 2.30
N PHE A 119 5.85 -17.04 1.97
CA PHE A 119 4.44 -17.02 1.63
C PHE A 119 4.19 -16.08 0.45
N ASP A 120 3.19 -16.42 -0.34
CA ASP A 120 2.74 -15.67 -1.49
C ASP A 120 1.36 -15.09 -1.17
N ILE A 121 1.09 -13.90 -1.67
CA ILE A 121 -0.23 -13.25 -1.53
C ILE A 121 -1.03 -13.46 -2.80
N ASP A 122 -2.21 -14.05 -2.64
CA ASP A 122 -3.21 -14.14 -3.69
C ASP A 122 -3.95 -12.80 -3.81
N THR A 123 -3.60 -12.04 -4.84
CA THR A 123 -4.22 -10.73 -5.10
C THR A 123 -5.66 -10.87 -5.59
N GLY A 124 -6.05 -12.01 -6.17
CA GLY A 124 -7.41 -12.26 -6.62
C GLY A 124 -8.41 -12.44 -5.48
N ALA A 125 -7.92 -12.81 -4.30
CA ALA A 125 -8.72 -12.94 -3.08
C ALA A 125 -8.81 -11.63 -2.26
N LEU A 126 -8.12 -10.57 -2.68
CA LEU A 126 -8.09 -9.28 -2.00
C LEU A 126 -8.97 -8.24 -2.71
N VAL A 127 -9.59 -7.39 -1.91
CA VAL A 127 -10.35 -6.23 -2.39
C VAL A 127 -9.45 -4.99 -2.35
N GLU A 128 -9.68 -4.04 -3.25
CA GLU A 128 -9.00 -2.74 -3.24
C GLU A 128 -9.05 -2.08 -1.85
N GLY A 129 -7.93 -1.50 -1.42
CA GLY A 129 -7.79 -0.88 -0.11
C GLY A 129 -6.87 -1.65 0.84
N ASN A 130 -7.07 -1.45 2.14
CA ASN A 130 -6.21 -2.00 3.18
C ASN A 130 -6.82 -3.26 3.79
N THR A 131 -6.10 -4.37 3.70
CA THR A 131 -6.45 -5.64 4.35
C THR A 131 -5.39 -6.01 5.37
N ARG A 132 -5.82 -6.49 6.54
CA ARG A 132 -4.94 -7.00 7.59
C ARG A 132 -5.26 -8.45 7.88
N GLY A 133 -4.23 -9.26 8.06
CA GLY A 133 -4.38 -10.65 8.48
C GLY A 133 -3.18 -11.08 9.31
N SER A 134 -3.39 -12.10 10.14
CA SER A 134 -2.36 -12.62 11.02
C SER A 134 -2.06 -14.07 10.68
N ILE A 135 -0.78 -14.38 10.51
CA ILE A 135 -0.29 -15.74 10.34
C ILE A 135 0.14 -16.26 11.71
N SER A 136 -0.44 -17.36 12.16
CA SER A 136 -0.25 -17.90 13.50
C SER A 136 0.39 -19.29 13.47
N PHE A 137 1.40 -19.50 14.31
CA PHE A 137 2.05 -20.77 14.55
C PHE A 137 1.87 -21.17 16.00
N GLY A 138 1.36 -22.37 16.25
CA GLY A 138 1.39 -22.98 17.57
C GLY A 138 2.79 -23.49 17.88
N VAL A 139 3.20 -23.36 19.14
CA VAL A 139 4.51 -23.81 19.58
C VAL A 139 4.38 -24.85 20.69
N VAL A 140 5.06 -25.97 20.48
CA VAL A 140 5.14 -27.07 21.44
C VAL A 140 6.60 -27.24 21.84
N LEU A 141 6.86 -27.17 23.14
CA LEU A 141 8.19 -27.39 23.70
C LEU A 141 8.42 -28.89 23.86
N ASP A 142 9.60 -29.37 23.50
CA ASP A 142 9.98 -30.78 23.64
C ASP A 142 10.45 -31.08 25.08
N GLY A 143 9.50 -31.20 26.00
CA GLY A 143 9.74 -31.44 27.42
C GLY A 143 8.84 -30.59 28.34
N ASP A 144 8.84 -30.92 29.63
CA ASP A 144 8.15 -30.13 30.65
C ASP A 144 9.07 -29.01 31.14
N TYR A 145 9.13 -27.93 30.37
CA TYR A 145 9.90 -26.74 30.73
C TYR A 145 9.00 -25.73 31.43
N PRO A 146 9.32 -25.36 32.67
CA PRO A 146 8.58 -24.34 33.37
C PRO A 146 8.93 -22.95 32.80
N GLY A 147 7.92 -22.23 32.33
CA GLY A 147 8.03 -20.88 31.80
C GLY A 147 6.83 -20.03 32.23
N CYS A 148 7.00 -18.70 32.23
CA CYS A 148 5.96 -17.78 32.70
C CYS A 148 4.94 -17.39 31.62
N LEU A 149 5.12 -17.88 30.39
CA LEU A 149 4.23 -17.64 29.26
C LEU A 149 3.28 -18.83 29.07
N THR A 150 1.98 -18.57 29.19
CA THR A 150 0.90 -19.52 28.91
C THR A 150 0.48 -19.52 27.45
N ASP A 151 0.59 -18.38 26.75
CA ASP A 151 0.35 -18.30 25.31
C ASP A 151 1.60 -18.72 24.54
N ARG A 152 1.49 -19.85 23.85
CA ARG A 152 2.58 -20.45 23.05
C ARG A 152 2.42 -20.18 21.56
N ASP A 153 1.51 -19.30 21.17
CA ASP A 153 1.30 -19.00 19.77
C ASP A 153 2.17 -17.83 19.32
N ILE A 154 2.79 -17.97 18.15
CA ILE A 154 3.51 -16.89 17.49
C ILE A 154 2.65 -16.36 16.37
N THR A 155 2.33 -15.08 16.43
CA THR A 155 1.61 -14.37 15.36
C THR A 155 2.53 -13.39 14.63
N PHE A 156 2.33 -13.30 13.32
CA PHE A 156 2.88 -12.27 12.43
C PHE A 156 1.73 -11.52 11.78
N ASP A 157 1.74 -10.20 11.89
CA ASP A 157 0.74 -9.37 11.24
C ASP A 157 1.21 -8.96 9.84
N VAL A 158 0.39 -9.25 8.84
CA VAL A 158 0.62 -8.86 7.45
C VAL A 158 -0.44 -7.81 7.10
N LEU A 159 0.03 -6.62 6.77
CA LEU A 159 -0.80 -5.53 6.27
C LEU A 159 -0.55 -5.35 4.78
N VAL A 160 -1.62 -5.48 4.01
CA VAL A 160 -1.60 -5.40 2.55
C VAL A 160 -2.40 -4.19 2.12
N GLN A 161 -1.81 -3.37 1.27
CA GLN A 161 -2.48 -2.26 0.60
C GLN A 161 -2.53 -2.56 -0.90
N VAL A 162 -3.74 -2.81 -1.40
CA VAL A 162 -4.01 -3.00 -2.82
C VAL A 162 -4.41 -1.65 -3.41
N ALA A 163 -3.61 -1.16 -4.36
CA ALA A 163 -3.94 0.08 -5.06
C ALA A 163 -5.06 -0.17 -6.08
N SER A 164 -6.05 0.72 -6.12
CA SER A 164 -7.09 0.70 -7.16
C SER A 164 -6.48 1.06 -8.51
N GLU A 165 -6.98 0.48 -9.60
CA GLU A 165 -6.63 0.95 -10.94
C GLU A 165 -6.94 2.45 -11.06
N GLU A 166 -5.92 3.25 -11.37
CA GLU A 166 -6.11 4.68 -11.54
C GLU A 166 -7.00 4.88 -12.77
N ASN A 167 -8.25 5.28 -12.54
CA ASN A 167 -9.15 5.66 -13.62
C ASN A 167 -8.60 6.92 -14.31
N LEU A 168 -7.77 6.72 -15.32
CA LEU A 168 -7.19 7.78 -16.18
C LEU A 168 -8.27 8.53 -16.97
N ASN A 169 -9.53 8.11 -16.85
CA ASN A 169 -10.68 8.80 -17.39
C ASN A 169 -10.99 10.09 -16.58
N GLN A 170 -10.05 11.03 -16.58
CA GLN A 170 -10.23 12.39 -16.05
C GLN A 170 -11.08 13.27 -16.97
N ILE A 171 -11.60 12.71 -18.07
CA ILE A 171 -12.42 13.40 -19.07
C ILE A 171 -13.63 14.09 -18.41
N VAL A 172 -14.24 13.46 -17.41
CA VAL A 172 -15.38 14.05 -16.68
C VAL A 172 -15.00 15.30 -15.88
N LYS A 173 -13.79 15.32 -15.29
CA LYS A 173 -13.32 16.45 -14.47
C LYS A 173 -12.90 17.65 -15.32
N ILE A 174 -12.39 17.42 -16.53
CA ILE A 174 -11.90 18.50 -17.42
C ILE A 174 -12.99 19.08 -18.34
N ARG A 175 -14.08 18.35 -18.56
CA ARG A 175 -15.27 18.80 -19.28
C ARG A 175 -15.76 20.22 -18.96
N PRO A 176 -15.97 20.61 -17.68
CA PRO A 176 -16.44 21.96 -17.37
C PRO A 176 -15.45 23.04 -17.84
N VAL A 177 -14.14 22.78 -17.71
CA VAL A 177 -13.10 23.71 -18.19
C VAL A 177 -13.16 23.84 -19.71
N GLY A 178 -13.25 22.72 -20.44
CA GLY A 178 -13.42 22.72 -21.89
C GLY A 178 -14.66 23.51 -22.34
N LEU A 179 -15.80 23.32 -21.69
CA LEU A 179 -17.04 24.05 -21.98
C LEU A 179 -16.92 25.55 -21.71
N THR A 180 -16.21 25.98 -20.65
CA THR A 180 -15.99 27.42 -20.40
C THR A 180 -15.13 28.08 -21.48
N ILE A 181 -14.07 27.40 -21.94
CA ILE A 181 -13.20 27.89 -23.01
C ILE A 181 -13.98 27.96 -24.34
N MET A 182 -14.80 26.95 -24.62
CA MET A 182 -15.68 26.93 -25.79
C MET A 182 -16.67 28.10 -25.78
N ALA A 183 -17.37 28.32 -24.67
CA ALA A 183 -18.35 29.39 -24.53
C ALA A 183 -17.69 30.78 -24.71
N LEU A 184 -16.49 30.96 -24.15
CA LEU A 184 -15.75 32.21 -24.26
C LEU A 184 -15.27 32.47 -25.70
N ALA A 185 -14.68 31.46 -26.35
CA ALA A 185 -14.22 31.57 -27.74
C ALA A 185 -15.38 31.81 -28.72
N ALA A 186 -16.47 31.06 -28.58
CA ALA A 186 -17.67 31.21 -29.41
C ALA A 186 -18.34 32.57 -29.18
N GLY A 187 -18.44 33.03 -27.92
CA GLY A 187 -19.00 34.32 -27.56
C GLY A 187 -18.23 35.50 -28.15
N LEU A 188 -16.89 35.45 -28.08
CA LEU A 188 -16.02 36.46 -28.70
C LEU A 188 -16.13 36.47 -30.23
N ALA A 189 -16.19 35.30 -30.86
CA ALA A 189 -16.37 35.18 -32.31
C ALA A 189 -17.69 35.82 -32.78
N VAL A 190 -18.79 35.58 -32.05
CA VAL A 190 -20.09 36.20 -32.33
C VAL A 190 -20.04 37.72 -32.10
N ALA A 191 -19.45 38.16 -30.98
CA ALA A 191 -19.32 39.59 -30.67
C ALA A 191 -18.53 40.35 -31.75
N PHE A 192 -17.40 39.81 -32.21
CA PHE A 192 -16.62 40.40 -33.30
C PHE A 192 -17.34 40.31 -34.65
N SER A 193 -18.06 39.23 -34.93
CA SER A 193 -18.89 39.14 -36.14
C SER A 193 -19.98 40.21 -36.18
N VAL A 194 -20.68 40.44 -35.06
CA VAL A 194 -21.69 41.51 -34.94
C VAL A 194 -21.06 42.89 -35.04
N TRP A 195 -19.91 43.10 -34.40
CA TRP A 195 -19.19 44.38 -34.45
C TRP A 195 -18.73 44.73 -35.86
N THR A 196 -18.10 43.78 -36.56
CA THR A 196 -17.66 43.98 -37.96
C THR A 196 -18.82 44.26 -38.90
N PHE A 197 -19.98 43.63 -38.66
CA PHE A 197 -21.20 43.91 -39.42
C PHE A 197 -21.74 45.32 -39.17
N LYS A 198 -21.83 45.74 -37.90
CA LYS A 198 -22.32 47.07 -37.51
C LYS A 198 -21.43 48.20 -38.04
N PHE A 199 -20.10 48.00 -38.01
CA PHE A 199 -19.11 49.00 -38.42
C PHE A 199 -18.59 48.82 -39.86
N ARG A 200 -19.32 48.11 -40.73
CA ARG A 200 -18.93 47.87 -42.13
C ARG A 200 -18.62 49.11 -42.97
N LYS A 201 -19.12 50.29 -42.56
CA LYS A 201 -18.88 51.58 -43.25
C LYS A 201 -17.58 52.26 -42.79
N HIS A 202 -16.98 51.83 -41.68
CA HIS A 202 -15.75 52.42 -41.15
C HIS A 202 -14.57 52.08 -42.06
N GLN A 203 -13.69 53.05 -42.31
CA GLN A 203 -12.60 52.92 -43.28
C GLN A 203 -11.70 51.71 -42.98
N VAL A 204 -11.44 51.42 -41.70
CA VAL A 204 -10.65 50.27 -41.24
C VAL A 204 -11.27 48.94 -41.70
N VAL A 205 -12.58 48.73 -41.49
CA VAL A 205 -13.27 47.49 -41.88
C VAL A 205 -13.42 47.39 -43.40
N LYS A 206 -13.58 48.53 -44.08
CA LYS A 206 -13.69 48.61 -45.54
C LYS A 206 -12.38 48.21 -46.23
N SER A 207 -11.24 48.67 -45.71
CA SER A 207 -9.93 48.31 -46.26
C SER A 207 -9.60 46.82 -46.11
N SER A 208 -9.99 46.21 -44.99
CA SER A 208 -9.70 44.79 -44.71
C SER A 208 -10.67 43.78 -45.35
N GLN A 209 -11.63 44.24 -46.16
CA GLN A 209 -12.69 43.43 -46.78
C GLN A 209 -13.60 42.71 -45.75
N HIS A 210 -14.78 43.28 -45.51
CA HIS A 210 -15.75 42.77 -44.54
C HIS A 210 -16.07 41.26 -44.62
N LEU A 211 -16.13 40.67 -45.83
CA LEU A 211 -16.39 39.24 -46.01
C LEU A 211 -15.27 38.36 -45.42
N PHE A 212 -14.02 38.80 -45.52
CA PHE A 212 -12.87 38.06 -45.00
C PHE A 212 -12.92 37.97 -43.48
N LEU A 213 -13.22 39.08 -42.80
CA LEU A 213 -13.34 39.11 -41.33
C LEU A 213 -14.49 38.22 -40.82
N GLN A 214 -15.62 38.20 -41.53
CA GLN A 214 -16.73 37.32 -41.15
C GLN A 214 -16.38 35.84 -41.32
N LEU A 215 -15.64 35.48 -42.36
CA LEU A 215 -15.19 34.11 -42.60
C LEU A 215 -14.23 33.62 -41.51
N ILE A 216 -13.33 34.48 -41.04
CA ILE A 216 -12.46 34.18 -39.89
C ILE A 216 -13.28 33.95 -38.63
N CYS A 217 -14.22 34.86 -38.31
CA CYS A 217 -15.08 34.71 -37.12
C CYS A 217 -15.89 33.41 -37.19
N PHE A 218 -16.42 33.06 -38.36
CA PHE A 218 -17.13 31.80 -38.60
C PHE A 218 -16.24 30.58 -38.41
N GLY A 219 -15.00 30.60 -38.93
CA GLY A 219 -14.01 29.54 -38.72
C GLY A 219 -13.67 29.34 -37.24
N THR A 220 -13.46 30.44 -36.49
CA THR A 220 -13.19 30.38 -35.05
C THR A 220 -14.37 29.82 -34.26
N PHE A 221 -15.61 30.11 -34.68
CA PHE A 221 -16.80 29.56 -34.07
C PHE A 221 -16.89 28.04 -34.29
N ILE A 222 -16.68 27.56 -35.52
CA ILE A 222 -16.65 26.12 -35.82
C ILE A 222 -15.54 25.43 -35.02
N MET A 223 -14.33 26.02 -34.98
CA MET A 223 -13.22 25.47 -34.21
C MET A 223 -13.56 25.34 -32.72
N ALA A 224 -14.25 26.34 -32.13
CA ALA A 224 -14.71 26.27 -30.76
C ALA A 224 -15.72 25.13 -30.52
N THR A 225 -16.60 24.84 -31.48
CA THR A 225 -17.57 23.72 -31.37
C THR A 225 -16.90 22.33 -31.39
N ALA A 226 -15.68 22.21 -31.89
CA ALA A 226 -14.92 20.95 -31.84
C ALA A 226 -14.53 20.53 -30.41
N ILE A 227 -14.76 21.39 -29.40
CA ILE A 227 -14.55 21.09 -27.98
C ILE A 227 -15.73 20.31 -27.36
N ILE A 228 -16.91 20.27 -28.02
CA ILE A 228 -18.10 19.55 -27.53
C ILE A 228 -17.91 18.03 -27.34
N PRO A 229 -17.23 17.28 -28.24
CA PRO A 229 -17.02 15.84 -28.06
C PRO A 229 -16.01 15.46 -26.95
N LEU A 230 -15.45 16.45 -26.25
CA LEU A 230 -14.50 16.29 -25.15
C LEU A 230 -15.28 16.10 -23.83
#